data_AF-A0A9W6YKY3-F1
#
_entry.id   AF-A0A9W6YKY3-F1
#
_cell.length_a   1.000
_cell.length_b   1.000
_cell.length_c   1.000
_cell.angle_alpha   90.00
_cell.angle_beta   90.00
_cell.angle_gamma   90.00
#
_symmetry.space_group_name_H-M   'P 1'
#
loop_
_entity.id
_entity.type
_entity.pdbx_description
1 polymer ?
#
loop_
_entity_poly.entity_id
_entity_poly.type
_entity_poly.pdbx_seq_one_letter_code
_entity_poly.pdbx_strand_id
1 'polypeptide(L)'
;MCIATSDMKMLDISNYVPAGTSYDKYLTIYLGGCKCDDKIRCVCGLGKGLFPYEYITAFNVLSQTTIPPKSAFDSKLRGTSITSDDYERVKFVWDYYEMN
;
A
#
# COMPACT_ATOMS: atom_id res chain seq x y z
N MET A 1 -9.20 -19.29 9.68
CA MET A 1 -8.30 -20.47 9.61
C MET A 1 -6.86 -20.00 9.77
N CYS A 2 -6.03 -20.72 10.51
CA CYS A 2 -4.62 -20.37 10.77
C CYS A 2 -3.73 -21.57 10.45
N ILE A 3 -2.61 -21.33 9.77
CA ILE A 3 -1.52 -22.31 9.58
C ILE A 3 -0.33 -21.77 10.34
N ALA A 4 0.18 -22.52 11.31
CA ALA A 4 1.32 -22.12 12.13
C ALA A 4 2.34 -23.25 12.19
N THR A 5 3.57 -22.93 11.80
CA THR A 5 4.79 -23.73 12.02
C THR A 5 5.71 -22.97 13.00
N SER A 6 6.88 -23.54 13.31
CA SER A 6 7.93 -22.86 14.08
C SER A 6 8.36 -21.56 13.41
N ASP A 7 8.41 -21.55 12.08
CA ASP A 7 9.06 -20.49 11.29
C ASP A 7 8.06 -19.59 10.55
N MET A 8 6.79 -19.99 10.47
CA MET A 8 5.80 -19.28 9.67
C MET A 8 4.40 -19.37 10.29
N LYS A 9 3.73 -18.21 10.39
CA LYS A 9 2.32 -18.13 10.82
C LYS A 9 1.53 -17.37 9.77
N MET A 10 0.55 -18.04 9.18
CA MET A 10 -0.42 -17.46 8.25
C MET A 10 -1.82 -17.48 8.87
N LEU A 11 -2.49 -16.34 8.83
CA LEU A 11 -3.86 -16.18 9.30
C LEU A 11 -4.74 -15.69 8.14
N ASP A 12 -5.77 -16.44 7.81
CA ASP A 12 -6.82 -15.94 6.91
C ASP A 12 -7.75 -15.00 7.68
N ILE A 13 -7.48 -13.71 7.53
CA ILE A 13 -8.21 -12.62 8.16
C ILE A 13 -9.67 -12.53 7.70
N SER A 14 -10.04 -13.11 6.55
CA SER A 14 -11.40 -13.03 6.01
C SER A 14 -12.44 -13.67 6.93
N ASN A 15 -12.02 -14.59 7.79
CA ASN A 15 -12.88 -15.21 8.81
C ASN A 15 -13.17 -14.30 10.02
N TYR A 16 -12.38 -13.24 10.20
CA TYR A 16 -12.43 -12.34 11.36
C TYR A 16 -12.87 -10.92 10.97
N VAL A 17 -13.05 -10.69 9.67
CA VAL A 17 -13.40 -9.39 9.11
C VAL A 17 -14.82 -9.48 8.55
N PRO A 18 -15.75 -8.60 8.97
CA PRO A 18 -17.10 -8.60 8.44
C PRO A 18 -17.11 -8.46 6.91
N ALA A 19 -18.03 -9.17 6.24
CA ALA A 19 -18.20 -9.07 4.79
C ALA A 19 -18.35 -7.61 4.36
N GLY A 20 -17.70 -7.25 3.25
CA GLY A 20 -17.71 -5.87 2.72
C GLY A 20 -16.81 -4.88 3.47
N THR A 21 -16.07 -5.30 4.50
CA THR A 21 -15.09 -4.41 5.13
C THR A 21 -13.89 -4.22 4.20
N SER A 22 -13.58 -2.97 3.87
CA SER A 22 -12.39 -2.66 3.08
C SER A 22 -11.11 -2.82 3.92
N TYR A 23 -10.00 -3.15 3.26
CA TYR A 23 -8.70 -3.28 3.93
C TYR A 23 -8.27 -2.03 4.70
N ASP A 24 -8.64 -0.84 4.21
CA ASP A 24 -8.34 0.44 4.86
C ASP A 24 -9.10 0.60 6.17
N LYS A 25 -10.39 0.23 6.16
CA LYS A 25 -11.24 0.21 7.35
C LYS A 25 -10.72 -0.81 8.37
N TYR A 26 -10.29 -1.98 7.91
CA TYR A 26 -9.64 -2.98 8.75
C TYR A 26 -8.41 -2.39 9.46
N LEU A 27 -7.45 -1.83 8.70
CA LEU A 27 -6.23 -1.25 9.28
C LEU A 27 -6.54 -0.15 10.30
N THR A 28 -7.49 0.73 9.99
CA THR A 28 -7.88 1.82 10.88
C THR A 28 -8.47 1.31 12.21
N ILE A 29 -9.29 0.26 12.18
CA ILE A 29 -9.91 -0.31 13.40
C ILE A 29 -8.85 -0.94 14.31
N TYR A 30 -7.94 -1.74 13.75
CA TYR A 30 -6.98 -2.50 14.55
C TYR A 30 -5.75 -1.68 14.97
N LEU A 31 -5.38 -0.65 14.20
CA LEU A 31 -4.15 0.12 14.43
C LEU A 31 -4.42 1.56 14.87
N GLY A 32 -5.69 1.97 14.98
CA GLY A 32 -6.08 3.28 15.49
C GLY A 32 -5.85 4.46 14.54
N GLY A 33 -5.46 4.18 13.28
CA GLY A 33 -5.21 5.17 12.24
C GLY A 33 -4.02 6.09 12.50
N CYS A 34 -3.65 6.88 11.49
CA CYS A 34 -2.62 7.92 11.61
C CYS A 34 -3.20 9.15 12.35
N LYS A 35 -2.52 9.59 13.42
CA LYS A 35 -2.91 10.77 14.23
C LYS A 35 -2.07 12.02 13.96
N CYS A 36 -1.14 11.96 13.01
CA CYS A 36 -0.29 13.09 12.66
C CYS A 36 -1.06 14.09 11.79
N ASP A 37 -0.73 15.37 11.94
CA ASP A 37 -1.31 16.46 11.13
C ASP A 37 -0.91 16.31 9.66
N ASP A 38 0.37 16.01 9.41
CA ASP A 38 0.88 15.66 8.08
C ASP A 38 0.76 14.15 7.83
N LYS A 39 -0.30 13.75 7.12
CA LYS A 39 -0.51 12.36 6.73
C LYS A 39 0.33 11.92 5.55
N ILE A 40 0.81 12.86 4.73
CA ILE A 40 1.63 12.56 3.54
C ILE A 40 3.00 12.08 4.02
N ARG A 41 3.60 12.83 4.95
CA ARG A 41 4.95 12.59 5.49
C ARG A 41 4.97 11.85 6.83
N CYS A 42 3.96 11.01 7.12
CA CYS A 42 4.00 10.12 8.28
C CYS A 42 4.31 8.66 7.92
N VAL A 43 5.07 8.00 8.80
CA VAL A 43 5.31 6.54 8.81
C VAL A 43 4.61 5.83 9.97
N CYS A 44 3.93 6.57 10.83
CA CYS A 44 3.28 6.11 12.06
C CYS A 44 2.06 5.20 11.84
N GLY A 45 1.45 5.23 10.66
CA GLY A 45 0.24 4.47 10.35
C GLY A 45 0.45 3.56 9.15
N LEU A 46 -0.03 2.32 9.27
CA LEU A 46 -0.20 1.43 8.12
C LEU A 46 -1.47 1.85 7.38
N GLY A 47 -1.32 2.14 6.09
CA GLY A 47 -2.44 2.46 5.19
C GLY A 47 -2.43 1.55 3.97
N LYS A 48 -3.43 1.70 3.09
CA LYS A 48 -3.37 1.08 1.77
C LYS A 48 -2.14 1.57 1.02
N GLY A 49 -1.31 0.64 0.54
CA GLY A 49 -0.20 0.97 -0.35
C GLY A 49 -0.69 1.40 -1.73
N LEU A 50 0.13 2.22 -2.40
CA LEU A 50 -0.07 2.61 -3.80
C LEU A 50 0.85 1.74 -4.66
N PHE A 51 0.27 0.99 -5.59
CA PHE A 51 1.00 0.04 -6.42
C PHE A 51 0.66 0.24 -7.90
N PRO A 52 1.65 0.37 -8.80
CA PRO A 52 1.41 0.66 -10.20
C PRO A 52 1.11 -0.63 -10.98
N TYR A 53 -0.07 -1.21 -10.73
CA TYR A 53 -0.46 -2.54 -11.20
C TYR A 53 -0.30 -2.74 -12.71
N GLU A 54 -0.66 -1.75 -13.51
CA GLU A 54 -0.64 -1.86 -14.98
C GLU A 54 0.72 -1.51 -15.60
N TYR A 55 1.62 -0.89 -14.83
CA TYR A 55 2.98 -0.60 -15.24
C TYR A 55 3.89 -1.83 -15.14
N ILE A 56 3.63 -2.71 -14.17
CA ILE A 56 4.43 -3.91 -13.93
C ILE A 56 4.01 -5.01 -14.90
N THR A 57 4.69 -5.05 -16.04
CA THR A 57 4.45 -6.03 -17.12
C THR A 57 5.44 -7.19 -17.13
N ALA A 58 6.55 -7.08 -16.40
CA ALA A 58 7.58 -8.10 -16.29
C ALA A 58 8.34 -7.98 -14.96
N PHE A 59 9.00 -9.07 -14.53
CA PHE A 59 9.70 -9.14 -13.25
C PHE A 59 10.84 -8.13 -13.12
N ASN A 60 11.54 -7.82 -14.22
CA ASN A 60 12.65 -6.85 -14.21
C ASN A 60 12.21 -5.43 -13.81
N VAL A 61 10.93 -5.08 -13.97
CA VAL A 61 10.38 -3.79 -13.52
C VAL A 61 10.48 -3.65 -12.00
N LEU A 62 10.37 -4.76 -11.25
CA LEU A 62 10.48 -4.76 -9.78
C LEU A 62 11.91 -4.50 -9.29
N SER A 63 12.91 -4.62 -10.16
CA SER A 63 14.32 -4.35 -9.84
C SER A 63 14.74 -2.91 -10.16
N GLN A 64 13.82 -2.08 -10.67
CA GLN A 64 14.10 -0.67 -10.94
C GLN A 64 14.21 0.10 -9.63
N THR A 65 15.20 0.99 -9.55
CA THR A 65 15.50 1.83 -8.37
C THR A 65 14.96 3.25 -8.52
N THR A 66 14.04 3.46 -9.47
CA THR A 66 13.44 4.76 -9.75
C THR A 66 11.93 4.71 -9.59
N ILE A 67 11.37 5.73 -8.97
CA ILE A 67 9.92 5.89 -8.85
C ILE A 67 9.31 6.08 -10.25
N PRO A 68 8.32 5.27 -10.65
CA PRO A 68 7.60 5.47 -11.89
C PRO A 68 6.89 6.83 -11.94
N PRO A 69 6.60 7.37 -13.14
CA PRO A 69 5.81 8.59 -13.28
C PRO A 69 4.42 8.41 -12.64
N LYS A 70 3.78 9.50 -12.21
CA LYS A 70 2.43 9.47 -11.60
C LYS A 70 1.41 8.69 -12.43
N SER A 71 1.45 8.84 -13.76
CA SER A 71 0.55 8.14 -14.70
C SER A 71 0.72 6.61 -14.71
N ALA A 72 1.86 6.09 -14.23
CA ALA A 72 2.06 4.65 -14.09
C ALA A 72 1.13 4.01 -13.04
N PHE A 73 0.54 4.82 -12.16
CA PHE A 73 -0.42 4.39 -11.14
C PHE A 73 -1.88 4.49 -11.59
N ASP A 74 -2.13 4.95 -12.83
CA ASP A 74 -3.48 5.01 -13.38
C ASP A 74 -4.05 3.59 -13.59
N SER A 75 -5.32 3.41 -13.25
CA SER A 75 -6.04 2.17 -13.54
C SER A 75 -6.91 2.37 -14.78
N LYS A 76 -6.54 1.73 -15.89
CA LYS A 76 -7.39 1.63 -17.09
C LYS A 76 -8.62 0.77 -16.81
N LEU A 77 -8.50 -0.26 -15.98
CA LEU A 77 -9.63 -1.10 -15.59
C LEU A 77 -10.75 -0.30 -14.90
N ARG A 78 -10.37 0.67 -14.05
CA ARG A 78 -11.34 1.50 -13.30
C ARG A 78 -11.54 2.90 -13.89
N GLY A 79 -10.69 3.32 -14.83
CA GLY A 79 -10.65 4.68 -15.35
C GLY A 79 -10.29 5.71 -14.28
N THR A 80 -9.44 5.35 -13.31
CA THR A 80 -9.09 6.22 -12.17
C THR A 80 -7.61 6.55 -12.14
N SER A 81 -7.28 7.77 -11.74
CA SER A 81 -5.92 8.23 -11.48
C SER A 81 -5.70 8.51 -10.00
N ILE A 82 -4.46 8.40 -9.54
CA ILE A 82 -4.10 8.80 -8.16
C ILE A 82 -4.07 10.32 -8.01
N THR A 83 -4.26 10.79 -6.78
CA THR A 83 -4.17 12.22 -6.48
C THR A 83 -2.72 12.70 -6.47
N SER A 84 -2.50 14.02 -6.44
CA SER A 84 -1.14 14.56 -6.29
C SER A 84 -0.57 14.24 -4.90
N ASP A 85 -1.39 14.30 -3.86
CA ASP A 85 -1.00 13.97 -2.49
C ASP A 85 -0.59 12.50 -2.34
N ASP A 86 -1.29 11.59 -3.03
CA ASP A 86 -0.90 10.18 -3.12
C ASP A 86 0.50 10.03 -3.71
N TYR A 87 0.80 10.76 -4.79
CA TYR A 87 2.11 10.71 -5.43
C TYR A 87 3.21 11.36 -4.58
N GLU A 88 2.93 12.46 -3.88
CA GLU A 88 3.84 13.03 -2.89
C GLU A 88 4.16 12.04 -1.76
N ARG A 89 3.16 11.26 -1.33
CA ARG A 89 3.36 10.21 -0.33
C ARG A 89 4.24 9.09 -0.86
N VAL A 90 4.08 8.66 -2.11
CA VAL A 90 4.98 7.66 -2.74
C VAL A 90 6.42 8.14 -2.70
N LYS A 91 6.68 9.38 -3.12
CA LYS A 91 8.02 9.98 -3.08
C LYS A 91 8.60 10.02 -1.68
N PHE A 92 7.82 10.51 -0.71
CA PHE A 92 8.25 10.54 0.69
C PHE A 92 8.64 9.15 1.22
N VAL A 93 7.80 8.13 1.00
CA VAL A 93 8.07 6.76 1.48
C VAL A 93 9.30 6.17 0.80
N TRP A 94 9.44 6.36 -0.52
CA TRP A 94 10.59 5.88 -1.29
C TRP A 94 11.91 6.45 -0.77
N ASP A 95 11.94 7.77 -0.55
CA ASP A 95 13.11 8.47 -0.02
C ASP A 95 13.38 8.08 1.44
N TYR A 96 12.34 7.99 2.28
CA TYR A 96 12.47 7.65 3.70
C TYR A 96 13.07 6.26 3.94
N TYR A 97 12.72 5.28 3.10
CA TYR A 97 13.23 3.92 3.20
C TYR A 97 14.44 3.64 2.30
N GLU A 98 15.04 4.68 1.70
CA GLU A 98 16.25 4.58 0.88
C GLU A 98 16.12 3.51 -0.22
N MET A 99 15.01 3.50 -0.96
CA MET A 99 14.71 2.49 -1.98
C MET A 99 15.54 2.65 -3.29
N ASN A 100 16.80 3.09 -3.18
CA ASN A 100 17.71 3.43 -4.28
C ASN A 100 18.75 2.34 -4.59
#